data_AF-A0A7W0GNJ8-F1
#
_entry.id   AF-A0A7W0GNJ8-F1
#
_cell.length_a   1.000
_cell.length_b   1.000
_cell.length_c   1.000
_cell.angle_alpha   90.00
_cell.angle_beta   90.00
_cell.angle_gamma   90.00
#
_symmetry.space_group_name_H-M   'P 1'
#
loop_
_entity.id
_entity.type
_entity.pdbx_description
1 polymer ?
#
loop_
_entity_poly.entity_id
_entity_poly.type
_entity_poly.pdbx_seq_one_letter_code
_entity_poly.pdbx_strand_id
1 'polypeptide(L)'
;TSNHYSAWLALGKTRVTALIEGLHFVVLLPLVVLLSRPLGLAGVAYAELAATVISVSVECLMISRALGLPRLAYLKGLWRPLIAAATMAIAVAMLVAELAAGALAARPLLQLAATIPAGVLTYASTLTMLWLLAGKPRGAESLLLERILEISRAARPVWPRRYP
;
A
#
# COMPACT_ATOMS: atom_id res chain seq x y z
N THR A 1 6.52 5.79 -6.42
CA THR A 1 7.77 5.51 -7.17
C THR A 1 9.08 5.78 -6.41
N SER A 2 9.10 6.20 -5.12
CA SER A 2 10.35 6.72 -4.50
C SER A 2 11.27 5.78 -3.69
N ASN A 3 10.86 4.60 -3.20
CA ASN A 3 11.71 3.86 -2.22
C ASN A 3 12.51 2.67 -2.76
N HIS A 4 12.05 2.00 -3.81
CA HIS A 4 12.73 0.80 -4.34
C HIS A 4 13.79 1.19 -5.36
N TYR A 5 13.52 2.21 -6.18
CA TYR A 5 14.41 2.72 -7.22
C TYR A 5 15.73 3.25 -6.66
N SER A 6 15.69 3.95 -5.51
CA SER A 6 16.88 4.50 -4.85
C SER A 6 17.83 3.42 -4.32
N ALA A 7 17.30 2.31 -3.80
CA ALA A 7 18.09 1.16 -3.39
C ALA A 7 18.79 0.47 -4.58
N TRP A 8 18.08 0.31 -5.71
CA TRP A 8 18.63 -0.30 -6.93
C TRP A 8 19.67 0.59 -7.62
N LEU A 9 19.49 1.91 -7.58
CA LEU A 9 20.45 2.88 -8.11
C LEU A 9 21.73 2.90 -7.27
N ALA A 10 21.62 2.86 -5.94
CA ALA A 10 22.77 2.79 -5.03
C ALA A 10 23.55 1.47 -5.18
N LEU A 11 22.89 0.38 -5.60
CA LEU A 11 23.50 -0.92 -5.86
C LEU A 11 24.09 -1.07 -7.28
N GLY A 12 23.97 -0.05 -8.15
CA GLY A 12 24.48 -0.09 -9.53
C GLY A 12 23.79 -1.11 -10.45
N LYS A 13 22.66 -1.69 -10.04
CA LYS A 13 21.93 -2.76 -10.74
C LYS A 13 20.70 -2.25 -11.49
N THR A 14 20.84 -1.15 -12.23
CA THR A 14 19.77 -0.53 -13.03
C THR A 14 19.15 -1.47 -14.08
N ARG A 15 19.91 -2.45 -14.58
CA ARG A 15 19.40 -3.47 -15.52
C ARG A 15 18.25 -4.30 -14.96
N VAL A 16 18.22 -4.54 -13.65
CA VAL A 16 17.17 -5.37 -13.02
C VAL A 16 15.86 -4.59 -12.99
N THR A 17 15.89 -3.33 -12.58
CA THR A 17 14.72 -2.45 -12.58
C THR A 17 14.18 -2.21 -13.99
N ALA A 18 15.05 -1.99 -14.97
CA ALA A 18 14.63 -1.87 -16.37
C ALA A 18 13.99 -3.15 -16.92
N LEU A 19 14.48 -4.33 -16.50
CA LEU A 19 13.90 -5.62 -16.89
C LEU A 19 12.51 -5.82 -16.27
N ILE A 20 12.32 -5.42 -15.01
CA ILE A 20 11.03 -5.49 -14.32
C ILE A 20 10.01 -4.56 -14.96
N GLU A 21 10.38 -3.30 -15.21
CA GLU A 21 9.50 -2.32 -15.87
C GLU A 21 9.21 -2.76 -17.32
N GLY A 22 10.20 -3.30 -18.02
CA GLY A 22 10.01 -3.91 -19.34
C GLY A 22 9.02 -5.07 -19.30
N LEU A 23 9.12 -5.96 -18.32
CA LEU A 23 8.18 -7.05 -18.11
C LEU A 23 6.78 -6.51 -17.77
N HIS A 24 6.67 -5.49 -16.92
CA HIS A 24 5.42 -4.82 -16.60
C HIS A 24 4.72 -4.33 -17.88
N PHE A 25 5.43 -3.62 -18.75
CA PHE A 25 4.90 -3.15 -20.04
C PHE A 25 4.50 -4.30 -20.96
N VAL A 26 5.33 -5.33 -21.07
CA VAL A 26 5.05 -6.51 -21.92
C VAL A 26 3.84 -7.30 -21.42
N VAL A 27 3.54 -7.29 -20.12
CA VAL A 27 2.35 -7.92 -19.55
C VAL A 27 1.13 -6.99 -19.64
N LEU A 28 1.30 -5.70 -19.39
CA LEU A 28 0.23 -4.70 -19.40
C LEU A 28 -0.39 -4.54 -20.78
N LEU A 29 0.43 -4.37 -21.82
CA LEU A 29 -0.03 -4.18 -23.21
C LEU A 29 -1.03 -5.24 -23.68
N PRO A 30 -0.72 -6.55 -23.61
CA PRO A 30 -1.66 -7.59 -24.03
C PRO A 30 -2.89 -7.65 -23.12
N LEU A 31 -2.74 -7.48 -21.79
CA LEU A 31 -3.89 -7.49 -20.89
C LEU A 31 -4.85 -6.33 -21.19
N VAL A 32 -4.33 -5.13 -21.48
CA VAL A 32 -5.14 -3.98 -21.86
C VAL A 32 -5.88 -4.28 -23.17
N VAL A 33 -5.22 -4.83 -24.18
CA VAL A 33 -5.88 -5.17 -25.46
C VAL A 33 -6.95 -6.26 -25.28
N LEU A 34 -6.72 -7.26 -24.42
CA LEU A 34 -7.64 -8.35 -24.14
C LEU A 34 -8.84 -7.93 -23.29
N LEU A 35 -8.63 -7.15 -22.22
CA LEU A 35 -9.69 -6.77 -21.27
C LEU A 35 -10.43 -5.48 -21.65
N SER A 36 -9.80 -4.57 -22.39
CA SER A 36 -10.47 -3.33 -22.83
C SER A 36 -11.62 -3.58 -23.79
N ARG A 37 -11.55 -4.65 -24.61
CA ARG A 37 -12.61 -5.00 -25.56
C ARG A 37 -13.92 -5.43 -24.86
N PRO A 38 -13.91 -6.37 -23.90
CA PRO A 38 -15.13 -6.78 -23.20
C PRO A 38 -15.58 -5.84 -22.06
N LEU A 39 -14.67 -5.12 -21.39
CA LEU A 39 -15.00 -4.32 -20.18
C LEU A 39 -14.78 -2.80 -20.34
N GLY A 40 -14.38 -2.32 -21.52
CA GLY A 40 -14.13 -0.89 -21.76
C GLY A 40 -13.06 -0.31 -20.82
N LEU A 41 -13.34 0.85 -20.22
CA LEU A 41 -12.42 1.54 -19.31
C LEU A 41 -12.13 0.73 -18.03
N ALA A 42 -13.12 0.00 -17.51
CA ALA A 42 -12.92 -0.86 -16.34
C ALA A 42 -11.94 -2.01 -16.66
N GLY A 43 -11.94 -2.50 -17.89
CA GLY A 43 -10.99 -3.52 -18.35
C GLY A 43 -9.54 -3.04 -18.30
N VAL A 44 -9.29 -1.76 -18.57
CA VAL A 44 -7.95 -1.15 -18.45
C VAL A 44 -7.51 -1.12 -16.98
N ALA A 45 -8.40 -0.75 -16.07
CA ALA A 45 -8.10 -0.74 -14.64
C ALA A 45 -7.78 -2.14 -14.09
N TYR A 46 -8.52 -3.17 -14.52
CA TYR A 46 -8.23 -4.55 -14.15
C TYR A 46 -6.91 -5.06 -14.76
N ALA A 47 -6.60 -4.67 -16.00
CA ALA A 47 -5.33 -4.99 -16.64
C ALA A 47 -4.14 -4.40 -15.88
N GLU A 48 -4.25 -3.13 -15.46
CA GLU A 48 -3.21 -2.44 -14.69
C GLU A 48 -3.04 -3.03 -13.29
N LEU A 49 -4.14 -3.37 -12.61
CA LEU A 49 -4.12 -4.07 -11.33
C LEU A 49 -3.35 -5.40 -11.47
N ALA A 50 -3.68 -6.20 -12.48
CA ALA A 50 -3.04 -7.50 -12.71
C ALA A 50 -1.55 -7.35 -13.06
N ALA A 51 -1.20 -6.42 -13.96
CA ALA A 51 0.18 -6.14 -14.33
C ALA A 51 1.01 -5.69 -13.11
N THR A 52 0.43 -4.82 -12.26
CA THR A 52 1.07 -4.34 -11.04
C THR A 52 1.29 -5.48 -10.04
N VAL A 53 0.28 -6.32 -9.81
CA VAL A 53 0.39 -7.47 -8.91
C VAL A 53 1.47 -8.45 -9.38
N ILE A 54 1.51 -8.75 -10.69
CA ILE A 54 2.55 -9.62 -11.27
C ILE A 54 3.93 -9.00 -11.09
N SER A 55 4.06 -7.71 -11.40
CA SER A 55 5.36 -7.01 -11.35
C SER A 55 5.89 -6.93 -9.93
N VAL A 56 5.06 -6.52 -8.96
CA VAL A 56 5.41 -6.49 -7.53
C VAL A 56 5.77 -7.88 -7.02
N SER A 57 5.06 -8.92 -7.47
CA SER A 57 5.38 -10.31 -7.10
C SER A 57 6.74 -10.73 -7.64
N VAL A 58 7.04 -10.43 -8.91
CA VAL A 58 8.34 -10.72 -9.54
C VAL A 58 9.45 -9.93 -8.84
N GLU A 59 9.25 -8.65 -8.53
CA GLU A 59 10.19 -7.83 -7.75
C GLU A 59 10.48 -8.45 -6.38
N CYS A 60 9.45 -8.84 -5.65
CA CYS A 60 9.58 -9.44 -4.33
C CYS A 60 10.34 -10.78 -4.41
N LEU A 61 10.10 -11.57 -5.45
CA LEU A 61 10.83 -12.82 -5.72
C LEU A 61 12.30 -12.58 -6.10
N MET A 62 12.60 -11.54 -6.87
CA MET A 62 13.97 -11.19 -7.25
C MET A 62 14.76 -10.63 -6.06
N ILE A 63 14.14 -9.76 -5.25
CA ILE A 63 14.73 -9.19 -4.03
C ILE A 63 15.00 -10.30 -3.01
N SER A 64 14.03 -11.17 -2.75
CA SER A 64 14.22 -12.29 -1.80
C SER A 64 15.32 -13.25 -2.23
N ARG A 65 15.43 -13.54 -3.55
CA ARG A 65 16.56 -14.30 -4.12
C ARG A 65 17.90 -13.58 -3.95
N ALA A 66 17.92 -12.26 -4.16
CA ALA A 66 19.15 -11.46 -4.04
C ALA A 66 19.63 -11.33 -2.59
N LEU A 67 18.73 -11.31 -1.60
CA LEU A 67 19.06 -11.21 -0.18
C LEU A 67 19.15 -12.57 0.55
N GLY A 68 18.89 -13.69 -0.13
CA GLY A 68 18.96 -15.03 0.48
C GLY A 68 17.90 -15.29 1.56
N LEU A 69 16.85 -14.48 1.63
CA LEU A 69 15.81 -14.58 2.64
C LEU A 69 14.78 -15.66 2.27
N PRO A 70 14.23 -16.40 3.25
CA PRO A 70 13.20 -17.39 2.99
C PRO A 70 11.94 -16.69 2.44
N ARG A 71 11.47 -17.13 1.26
CA ARG A 71 10.34 -16.55 0.49
C ARG A 71 9.08 -16.33 1.33
N LEU A 72 8.85 -17.18 2.34
CA LEU A 72 7.70 -17.09 3.25
C LEU A 72 7.81 -15.97 4.30
N ALA A 73 9.01 -15.47 4.62
CA ALA A 73 9.16 -14.38 5.60
C ALA A 73 8.58 -13.06 5.09
N TYR A 74 8.69 -12.80 3.79
CA TYR A 74 8.07 -11.63 3.16
C TYR A 74 6.54 -11.75 3.12
N LEU A 75 6.00 -12.90 2.70
CA LEU A 75 4.54 -13.10 2.71
C LEU A 75 3.93 -13.01 4.12
N LYS A 76 4.68 -13.44 5.16
CA LYS A 76 4.30 -13.24 6.57
C LYS A 76 4.24 -11.77 7.01
N GLY A 77 4.87 -10.85 6.29
CA GLY A 77 4.72 -9.41 6.50
C GLY A 77 3.52 -8.82 5.74
N LEU A 78 3.21 -9.31 4.54
CA LEU A 78 2.21 -8.72 3.65
C LEU A 78 0.76 -9.08 3.97
N TRP A 79 0.49 -10.21 4.63
CA TRP A 79 -0.89 -10.61 4.92
C TRP A 79 -1.66 -9.61 5.79
N ARG A 80 -0.98 -8.88 6.69
CA ARG A 80 -1.59 -7.87 7.57
C ARG A 80 -2.09 -6.64 6.80
N PRO A 81 -1.26 -5.97 5.98
CA PRO A 81 -1.74 -4.95 5.04
C PRO A 81 -2.82 -5.43 4.09
N LEU A 82 -2.71 -6.67 3.57
CA LEU A 82 -3.72 -7.26 2.68
C LEU A 82 -5.09 -7.38 3.35
N ILE A 83 -5.15 -7.91 4.58
CA ILE A 83 -6.40 -8.02 5.33
C ILE A 83 -6.94 -6.64 5.72
N ALA A 84 -6.08 -5.70 6.12
CA ALA A 84 -6.51 -4.34 6.42
C ALA A 84 -7.10 -3.65 5.18
N ALA A 85 -6.48 -3.82 4.01
CA ALA A 85 -6.97 -3.29 2.75
C ALA A 85 -8.30 -3.94 2.32
N ALA A 86 -8.44 -5.26 2.48
CA ALA A 86 -9.69 -5.97 2.19
C ALA A 86 -10.82 -5.50 3.11
N THR A 87 -10.55 -5.35 4.41
CA THR A 87 -11.53 -4.85 5.39
C THR A 87 -11.94 -3.40 5.06
N MET A 88 -10.98 -2.55 4.71
CA MET A 88 -11.25 -1.19 4.25
C MET A 88 -12.15 -1.18 3.00
N ALA A 89 -11.85 -2.01 2.00
CA ALA A 89 -12.63 -2.07 0.77
C ALA A 89 -14.09 -2.47 1.04
N ILE A 90 -14.31 -3.45 1.91
CA ILE A 90 -15.66 -3.89 2.30
C ILE A 90 -16.40 -2.76 3.04
N ALA A 91 -15.75 -2.15 4.04
CA ALA A 91 -16.36 -1.08 4.83
C ALA A 91 -16.74 0.14 3.98
N VAL A 92 -15.86 0.56 3.06
CA VAL A 92 -16.13 1.66 2.13
C VAL A 92 -17.23 1.28 1.15
N ALA A 93 -17.25 0.05 0.62
CA ALA A 93 -18.30 -0.40 -0.29
C ALA A 93 -19.69 -0.38 0.38
N MET A 94 -19.79 -0.86 1.62
CA MET A 94 -21.03 -0.79 2.40
C MET A 94 -21.45 0.66 2.66
N LEU A 95 -20.50 1.51 3.05
CA LEU A 95 -20.76 2.92 3.31
C LEU A 95 -21.24 3.65 2.05
N VAL A 96 -20.61 3.40 0.90
CA VAL A 96 -21.02 3.96 -0.39
C VAL A 96 -22.42 3.48 -0.77
N ALA A 97 -22.76 2.21 -0.57
CA ALA A 97 -24.07 1.67 -0.86
C ALA A 97 -25.17 2.38 -0.03
N GLU A 98 -24.94 2.58 1.26
CA GLU A 98 -25.85 3.32 2.16
C GLU A 98 -25.99 4.80 1.75
N LEU A 99 -24.87 5.48 1.45
CA LEU A 99 -24.90 6.88 1.02
C LEU A 99 -25.54 7.08 -0.36
N ALA A 100 -25.46 6.08 -1.24
CA ALA A 100 -26.08 6.10 -2.57
C ALA A 100 -27.59 5.82 -2.52
N ALA A 101 -28.06 5.09 -1.51
CA ALA A 101 -29.49 4.85 -1.28
C ALA A 101 -30.19 6.00 -0.53
N GLY A 102 -29.44 6.86 0.17
CA GLY A 102 -29.95 7.95 1.00
C GLY A 102 -29.96 9.34 0.34
N ALA A 103 -30.25 10.37 1.16
CA ALA A 103 -30.35 11.77 0.75
C ALA A 103 -29.06 12.38 0.13
N LEU A 104 -27.93 11.67 0.22
CA LEU A 104 -26.63 12.06 -0.31
C LEU A 104 -26.39 11.58 -1.76
N ALA A 105 -27.31 10.81 -2.35
CA ALA A 105 -27.19 10.28 -3.71
C ALA A 105 -26.90 11.36 -4.77
N ALA A 106 -27.44 12.57 -4.59
CA ALA A 106 -27.24 13.69 -5.51
C ALA A 106 -25.99 14.55 -5.21
N ARG A 107 -25.17 14.19 -4.22
CA ARG A 107 -24.02 14.99 -3.74
C ARG A 107 -22.71 14.19 -3.72
N PRO A 108 -22.12 13.89 -4.89
CA PRO A 108 -20.95 13.02 -5.01
C PRO A 108 -19.71 13.55 -4.25
N LEU A 109 -19.52 14.88 -4.18
CA LEU A 109 -18.41 15.45 -3.39
C LEU A 109 -18.52 15.15 -1.89
N LEU A 110 -19.74 15.17 -1.35
CA LEU A 110 -19.99 14.89 0.07
C LEU A 110 -19.83 13.40 0.38
N GLN A 111 -20.23 12.53 -0.55
CA GLN A 111 -19.97 11.09 -0.47
C GLN A 111 -18.46 10.80 -0.45
N LEU A 112 -17.67 11.44 -1.32
CA LEU A 112 -16.20 11.36 -1.31
C LEU A 112 -15.61 11.87 0.00
N ALA A 113 -16.05 13.04 0.46
CA ALA A 113 -15.58 13.66 1.69
C ALA A 113 -15.84 12.79 2.94
N ALA A 114 -16.91 11.98 2.94
CA ALA A 114 -17.21 11.05 4.03
C ALA A 114 -16.47 9.70 3.89
N THR A 115 -16.36 9.17 2.67
CA THR A 115 -15.80 7.83 2.42
C THR A 115 -14.27 7.77 2.53
N ILE A 116 -13.56 8.84 2.13
CA ILE A 116 -12.10 8.94 2.27
C ILE A 116 -11.65 8.81 3.74
N PRO A 117 -12.10 9.66 4.69
CA PRO A 117 -11.66 9.55 6.08
C PRO A 117 -12.13 8.25 6.73
N ALA A 118 -13.34 7.75 6.38
CA ALA A 118 -13.80 6.46 6.86
C ALA A 118 -12.86 5.33 6.42
N GLY A 119 -12.47 5.28 5.15
CA GLY A 119 -11.52 4.29 4.63
C GLY A 119 -10.15 4.37 5.33
N VAL A 120 -9.60 5.59 5.49
CA VAL A 120 -8.33 5.81 6.19
C VAL A 120 -8.40 5.30 7.64
N LEU A 121 -9.47 5.64 8.37
CA LEU A 121 -9.66 5.21 9.76
C LEU A 121 -9.83 3.70 9.87
N THR A 122 -10.64 3.08 9.01
CA THR A 122 -10.82 1.62 9.00
C THR A 122 -9.52 0.91 8.69
N TYR A 123 -8.75 1.37 7.70
CA TYR A 123 -7.46 0.76 7.37
C TYR A 123 -6.45 0.90 8.52
N ALA A 124 -6.28 2.11 9.06
CA ALA A 124 -5.32 2.36 10.13
C ALA A 124 -5.67 1.56 11.40
N SER A 125 -6.96 1.52 11.78
CA SER A 125 -7.42 0.77 12.95
C SER A 125 -7.27 -0.73 12.79
N THR A 126 -7.72 -1.30 11.66
CA THR A 126 -7.57 -2.74 11.39
C THR A 126 -6.11 -3.15 11.29
N LEU A 127 -5.27 -2.39 10.59
CA LEU A 127 -3.85 -2.66 10.50
C LEU A 127 -3.18 -2.62 11.88
N THR A 128 -3.50 -1.61 12.70
CA THR A 128 -2.95 -1.51 14.06
C THR A 128 -3.44 -2.65 14.96
N MET A 129 -4.71 -3.06 14.83
CA MET A 129 -5.28 -4.15 15.61
C MET A 129 -4.67 -5.50 15.22
N LEU A 130 -4.55 -5.79 13.92
CA LEU A 130 -3.79 -6.93 13.41
C LEU A 130 -2.31 -6.84 13.84
N TRP A 131 -1.78 -5.62 13.99
CA TRP A 131 -0.41 -5.44 14.41
C TRP A 131 -0.19 -5.84 15.87
N LEU A 132 -1.10 -5.40 16.74
CA LEU A 132 -1.13 -5.74 18.16
C LEU A 132 -1.40 -7.22 18.40
N LEU A 133 -2.37 -7.81 17.70
CA LEU A 133 -2.72 -9.23 17.81
C LEU A 133 -1.58 -10.16 17.38
N ALA A 134 -0.76 -9.74 16.42
CA ALA A 134 0.40 -10.48 15.97
C ALA A 134 1.63 -10.36 16.91
N GLY A 135 1.52 -9.65 18.04
CA GLY A 135 2.59 -9.54 19.03
C GLY A 135 3.70 -8.54 18.68
N LYS A 136 3.40 -7.48 17.91
CA LYS A 136 4.35 -6.41 17.53
C LYS A 136 5.65 -6.92 16.87
N PRO A 137 5.57 -7.71 15.78
CA PRO A 137 6.74 -8.12 15.03
C PRO A 137 7.50 -6.89 14.52
N ARG A 138 8.84 -6.95 14.55
CA ARG A 138 9.72 -5.94 13.96
C ARG A 138 9.49 -5.90 12.45
N GLY A 139 9.06 -4.74 11.94
CA GLY A 139 8.70 -4.52 10.55
C GLY A 139 8.53 -3.05 10.19
N ALA A 140 7.94 -2.75 9.03
CA ALA A 140 7.72 -1.38 8.60
C ALA A 140 6.85 -0.56 9.58
N GLU A 141 5.94 -1.23 10.31
CA GLU A 141 5.03 -0.58 11.26
C GLU A 141 5.76 -0.14 12.55
N SER A 142 6.70 -0.96 13.05
CA SER A 142 7.54 -0.57 14.19
C SER A 142 8.49 0.56 13.82
N LEU A 143 9.02 0.54 12.58
CA LEU A 143 9.87 1.61 12.07
C LEU A 143 9.09 2.94 11.96
N LEU A 144 7.85 2.91 11.45
CA LEU A 144 6.98 4.09 11.37
C LEU A 144 6.65 4.64 12.77
N LEU A 145 6.29 3.77 13.72
CA LEU A 145 6.03 4.19 15.10
C LEU A 145 7.28 4.77 15.77
N GLU A 146 8.45 4.16 15.57
CA GLU A 146 9.73 4.71 16.05
C GLU A 146 9.99 6.10 15.48
N ARG A 147 9.78 6.32 14.18
CA ARG A 147 9.93 7.65 13.56
C ARG A 147 8.93 8.67 14.09
N ILE A 148 7.66 8.29 14.27
CA ILE A 148 6.65 9.19 14.85
C ILE A 148 7.00 9.54 16.30
N LEU A 149 7.50 8.57 17.07
CA LEU A 149 7.97 8.78 18.45
C LEU A 149 9.23 9.65 18.49
N GLU A 150 10.15 9.53 17.55
CA GLU A 150 11.32 10.40 17.41
C GLU A 150 10.90 11.84 17.10
N ILE A 151 10.00 12.05 16.13
CA ILE A 151 9.51 13.38 15.77
C ILE A 151 8.76 14.03 16.94
N SER A 152 7.88 13.28 17.61
CA SER A 152 7.14 13.80 18.77
C SER A 152 8.03 14.09 19.98
N ARG A 153 9.17 13.37 20.13
CA ARG A 153 10.19 13.67 21.14
C ARG A 153 11.02 14.90 20.75
N ALA A 154 11.36 15.06 19.48
CA ALA A 154 12.07 16.23 18.96
C ALA A 154 11.21 17.50 18.99
N ALA A 155 9.88 17.36 18.88
CA ALA A 155 8.91 18.44 19.00
C ALA A 155 8.61 18.84 20.46
N ARG A 156 9.17 18.14 21.47
CA ARG A 156 9.12 18.63 22.85
C ARG A 156 10.15 19.77 23.00
N PRO A 157 9.70 21.02 23.27
CA PRO A 157 10.64 22.12 23.50
C PRO A 157 11.49 21.77 24.73
N VAL A 158 12.79 21.60 24.52
CA VAL A 158 13.75 21.53 25.61
C VAL A 158 13.79 22.93 26.20
N TRP A 159 12.97 23.17 27.22
CA TRP A 159 13.04 24.40 28.01
C TRP A 159 14.46 24.51 28.58
N PRO A 160 15.23 25.55 28.23
CA PRO A 160 16.55 25.71 28.82
C PRO A 160 16.35 25.90 30.33
N ARG A 161 16.80 24.93 31.13
CA ARG A 161 16.93 25.12 32.57
C ARG A 161 17.86 26.31 32.76
N ARG A 162 17.29 27.44 33.22
CA ARG A 162 18.08 28.52 33.80
C ARG A 162 18.91 27.91 34.93
N TYR A 163 20.21 27.85 34.73
CA TYR A 163 21.16 27.63 35.82
C TYR A 163 21.22 28.93 36.65
N PRO A 164 21.42 28.81 37.98
CA PRO A 164 21.16 29.85 38.97
C PRO A 164 22.00 31.12 38.79
#